data_AF-A0AAN6YYR1-F1
#
_entry.id   AF-A0AAN6YYR1-F1
#
_cell.length_a   1.000
_cell.length_b   1.000
_cell.length_c   1.000
_cell.angle_alpha   90.00
_cell.angle_beta   90.00
_cell.angle_gamma   90.00
#
_symmetry.space_group_name_H-M   'P 1'
#
loop_
_entity.id
_entity.type
_entity.pdbx_description
1 polymer ?
#
loop_
_entity_poly.entity_id
_entity_poly.type
_entity_poly.pdbx_seq_one_letter_code
_entity_poly.pdbx_strand_id
1 'polypeptide(L)' 'MSYVKSFSARYADESTIYEQLTKIFPMVTGITIVYQRGRFICTTPRELTDEETKTIKAAIKANHYADEGL' A
#
# COMPACT_ATOMS: atom_id res chain seq x y z
N MET A 1 -19.78 -0.45 2.57
CA MET A 1 -19.07 -0.78 1.31
C MET A 1 -17.59 -0.65 1.58
N SER A 2 -16.80 -1.66 1.23
CA SER A 2 -15.34 -1.63 1.40
C SER A 2 -14.69 -1.50 0.02
N TYR A 3 -13.67 -0.65 -0.09
CA TYR A 3 -13.00 -0.37 -1.36
C TYR A 3 -11.75 -1.23 -1.46
N VAL A 4 -11.54 -1.87 -2.61
CA VAL A 4 -10.40 -2.77 -2.81
C VAL A 4 -9.47 -2.20 -3.87
N LYS A 5 -8.18 -2.11 -3.53
CA LYS A 5 -7.12 -1.66 -4.45
C LYS A 5 -5.97 -2.65 -4.42
N SER A 6 -5.48 -3.03 -5.59
CA SER A 6 -4.31 -3.91 -5.71
C SER A 6 -3.04 -3.13 -6.02
N PHE A 7 -1.96 -3.40 -5.29
CA PHE A 7 -0.62 -2.87 -5.53
C PHE A 7 0.34 -4.00 -5.88
N SER A 8 1.10 -3.84 -6.96
CA SER A 8 2.16 -4.79 -7.32
C SER A 8 3.42 -4.44 -6.54
N ALA A 9 3.85 -5.30 -5.61
CA ALA A 9 5.03 -5.09 -4.77
C ALA A 9 5.54 -6.45 -4.24
N ARG A 10 6.73 -6.46 -3.62
CA ARG A 10 7.34 -7.64 -3.00
C ARG A 10 6.81 -7.78 -1.57
N TYR A 11 6.85 -8.98 -1.01
CA TYR A 11 6.38 -9.22 0.36
C TYR A 11 7.05 -8.27 1.40
N ALA A 12 8.31 -7.89 1.18
CA ALA A 12 9.04 -6.94 2.02
C ALA A 12 8.45 -5.52 2.07
N ASP A 13 7.62 -5.14 1.10
CA ASP A 13 6.99 -3.80 1.05
C ASP A 13 5.70 -3.70 1.86
N GLU A 14 5.27 -4.79 2.51
CA GLU A 14 4.03 -4.79 3.30
C GLU A 14 4.02 -3.66 4.33
N SER A 15 5.12 -3.49 5.08
CA SER A 15 5.28 -2.43 6.08
C SER A 15 5.19 -1.04 5.46
N THR A 16 5.82 -0.83 4.30
CA THR A 16 5.76 0.45 3.57
C THR A 16 4.33 0.76 3.13
N ILE A 17 3.62 -0.22 2.60
CA ILE A 17 2.22 -0.06 2.17
C ILE A 17 1.34 0.23 3.39
N TYR A 18 1.52 -0.49 4.48
CA TYR A 18 0.78 -0.29 5.71
C TYR A 18 1.03 1.11 6.30
N GLU A 19 2.27 1.58 6.34
CA GLU A 19 2.61 2.93 6.80
C GLU A 19 1.97 4.01 5.94
N GLN A 20 1.98 3.88 4.62
CA GLN A 20 1.34 4.86 3.74
C GLN A 20 -0.18 4.85 3.92
N LEU A 21 -0.78 3.66 4.05
CA LEU A 21 -2.21 3.54 4.29
C LEU A 21 -2.62 4.12 5.65
N THR A 22 -1.83 3.92 6.70
CA THR A 22 -2.09 4.53 8.02
C THR A 22 -1.89 6.04 8.02
N LYS A 23 -0.99 6.60 7.21
CA LYS A 23 -0.89 8.06 7.01
C LYS A 23 -2.12 8.64 6.32
N ILE A 24 -2.70 7.92 5.36
CA ILE A 24 -3.92 8.33 4.64
C ILE A 24 -5.17 8.13 5.50
N PHE A 25 -5.16 7.10 6.35
CA PHE A 25 -6.28 6.68 7.19
C PHE A 25 -5.85 6.62 8.67
N PRO A 26 -5.53 7.78 9.29
CA PRO A 26 -4.93 7.81 10.64
C PRO A 26 -5.87 7.35 11.75
N MET A 27 -7.18 7.33 11.49
CA MET A 27 -8.21 7.03 12.51
C MET A 27 -9.05 5.79 12.18
N VAL A 28 -8.75 5.04 11.12
CA VAL A 28 -9.69 4.04 10.63
C VAL A 28 -9.31 2.61 11.01
N THR A 29 -10.18 1.98 11.78
CA THR A 29 -10.29 0.53 11.90
C THR A 29 -10.92 -0.02 10.62
N GLY A 30 -10.23 -0.94 9.93
CA GLY A 30 -10.76 -1.59 8.71
C GLY A 30 -9.82 -1.61 7.50
N ILE A 31 -8.57 -1.16 7.64
CA ILE A 31 -7.54 -1.42 6.63
C ILE A 31 -7.16 -2.90 6.72
N THR A 32 -7.33 -3.63 5.62
CA THR A 32 -6.88 -5.02 5.52
C THR A 32 -5.91 -5.14 4.36
N ILE A 33 -4.75 -5.73 4.59
CA ILE A 33 -3.75 -5.97 3.55
C ILE A 33 -3.61 -7.49 3.41
N VAL A 34 -3.74 -7.99 2.18
CA VAL A 34 -3.57 -9.42 1.88
C VAL A 34 -2.61 -9.57 0.71
N TYR A 35 -1.50 -10.29 0.93
CA TYR A 35 -0.58 -10.61 -0.15
C TYR A 35 -1.05 -11.85 -0.92
N GLN A 36 -1.31 -11.72 -2.21
CA GLN A 36 -1.66 -12.83 -3.11
C GLN A 36 -1.00 -12.69 -4.47
N ARG A 37 -0.38 -13.77 -4.95
CA ARG A 37 0.18 -13.90 -6.32
C ARG A 37 1.08 -12.72 -6.73
N GLY A 38 1.96 -12.26 -5.83
CA GLY A 38 2.89 -11.16 -6.15
C GLY A 38 2.30 -9.76 -6.02
N ARG A 39 1.12 -9.62 -5.39
CA ARG A 39 0.41 -8.34 -5.25
C ARG A 39 -0.21 -8.22 -3.86
N PHE A 40 -0.27 -7.00 -3.35
CA PHE A 40 -1.04 -6.68 -2.16
C PHE A 40 -2.44 -6.25 -2.55
N ILE A 41 -3.44 -6.90 -1.99
CA ILE A 41 -4.84 -6.54 -2.08
C ILE A 41 -5.17 -5.78 -0.79
N CYS A 42 -5.29 -4.46 -0.93
CA CYS A 42 -5.58 -3.56 0.17
C CYS A 42 -7.07 -3.24 0.16
N THR A 43 -7.73 -3.48 1.28
CA THR A 43 -9.12 -3.09 1.52
C THR A 43 -9.12 -1.84 2.39
N THR A 44 -9.74 -0.77 1.92
CA THR A 44 -9.82 0.53 2.58
C THR A 44 -11.28 0.92 2.85
N PRO A 45 -11.52 1.73 3.90
CA PRO A 45 -12.86 2.19 4.29
C PRO A 45 -13.47 3.17 3.27
N ARG A 46 -12.63 3.86 2.50
CA ARG A 46 -13.02 4.78 1.42
C ARG A 46 -12.16 4.51 0.18
N GLU A 47 -12.60 5.01 -0.97
CA GLU A 47 -11.81 4.96 -2.19
C GLU A 47 -10.51 5.78 -2.06
N LEU A 48 -9.40 5.19 -2.50
CA LEU A 48 -8.13 5.90 -2.62
C LEU A 48 -8.19 6.85 -3.81
N THR A 49 -7.84 8.12 -3.59
CA THR A 49 -7.70 9.07 -4.69
C THR A 49 -6.53 8.69 -5.60
N ASP A 50 -6.50 9.26 -6.79
CA ASP A 50 -5.41 9.02 -7.75
C ASP A 50 -4.06 9.49 -7.19
N GLU A 51 -4.06 10.59 -6.45
CA GLU A 51 -2.88 11.14 -5.77
C GLU A 51 -2.38 10.21 -4.66
N GLU A 52 -3.27 9.68 -3.82
CA GLU A 52 -2.93 8.73 -2.76
C GLU A 52 -2.37 7.43 -3.34
N THR A 53 -3.00 6.94 -4.40
CA THR A 53 -2.53 5.76 -5.14
C THR A 53 -1.13 5.98 -5.70
N LYS A 54 -0.84 7.19 -6.24
CA LYS A 54 0.49 7.57 -6.73
C LYS A 54 1.51 7.63 -5.60
N THR A 55 1.16 8.19 -4.45
CA THR A 55 2.04 8.26 -3.27
C THR A 55 2.43 6.87 -2.77
N ILE A 56 1.47 5.94 -2.64
CA ILE A 56 1.75 4.56 -2.23
C ILE A 56 2.67 3.87 -3.25
N LYS A 57 2.39 4.01 -4.55
CA LYS A 57 3.25 3.45 -5.61
C LYS A 57 4.66 4.02 -5.61
N ALA A 58 4.80 5.33 -5.37
CA ALA A 58 6.09 5.99 -5.28
C ALA A 58 6.88 5.50 -4.06
N ALA A 59 6.23 5.31 -2.91
CA ALA A 59 6.86 4.77 -1.71
C ALA A 59 7.37 3.32 -1.90
N ILE A 60 6.55 2.45 -2.52
CA ILE A 60 6.97 1.08 -2.88
C ILE A 60 8.20 1.13 -3.80
N LYS A 61 8.16 1.96 -4.84
CA LYS A 61 9.27 2.08 -5.78
C LYS A 61 10.54 2.61 -5.09
N ALA A 62 10.43 3.60 -4.22
CA ALA A 62 11.56 4.13 -3.47
C ALA A 62 12.21 3.07 -2.57
N ASN A 63 11.40 2.24 -1.92
CA ASN A 63 11.87 1.12 -1.10
C ASN A 63 12.66 0.08 -1.93
N HIS A 64 12.21 -0.20 -3.16
CA HIS A 64 12.93 -1.12 -4.06
C HIS A 64 14.30 -0.59 -4.49
N TYR A 65 14.41 0.70 -4.78
CA TYR A 65 15.69 1.32 -5.16
C TYR A 65 16.65 1.46 -3.97
N ALA A 66 16.13 1.59 -2.74
CA ALA A 66 16.96 1.62 -1.55
C ALA A 66 17.60 0.24 -1.25
N ASP A 67 16.89 -0.84 -1.59
CA ASP A 67 17.36 -2.23 -1.40
C ASP A 67 18.41 -2.66 -2.46
N GLU A 68 18.32 -2.15 -3.70
CA GLU A 68 19.32 -2.42 -4.75
C GLU A 68 20.60 -1.53 -4.67
N GLY A 69 20.75 -0.75 -3.59
CA GLY A 69 21.83 0.20 -3.39
C GLY A 69 22.91 -0.20 -2.38
N LEU A 70 23.08 -1.50 -2.09
CA LEU A 70 24.09 -2.05 -1.17
C LEU A 70 24.98 -3.10 -1.83
#